data_AF-A0A2S9G302-F1
#
_entry.id   AF-A0A2S9G302-F1
#
_cell.length_a   1.000
_cell.length_b   1.000
_cell.length_c   1.000
_cell.angle_alpha   90.00
_cell.angle_beta   90.00
_cell.angle_gamma   90.00
#
_symmetry.space_group_name_H-M   'P 1'
#
loop_
_entity.id
_entity.type
_entity.pdbx_description
1 polymer ?
#
loop_
_entity_poly.entity_id
_entity_poly.type
_entity_poly.pdbx_seq_one_letter_code
_entity_poly.pdbx_strand_id
1 'polypeptide(L)'
;RRGFVTRHQVTGWRFVMRRIASGVALHDTRMLVDPLRTQSRSGIVGALLLVTGVVGCFLFSLIRPSGSAGDDAVLADRETAALYV
;
A
#
# COMPACT_ATOMS: atom_id res chain seq x y z
N ARG A 1 -30.61 20.85 13.07
CA ARG A 1 -29.39 21.71 13.13
C ARG A 1 -28.21 20.86 12.67
N ARG A 2 -27.57 21.16 11.53
CA ARG A 2 -26.40 20.38 11.05
C ARG A 2 -25.16 20.87 11.80
N GLY A 3 -24.54 20.00 12.61
CA GLY A 3 -23.28 20.31 13.29
C GLY A 3 -22.10 20.10 12.35
N PHE A 4 -21.35 21.15 12.03
CA PHE A 4 -20.10 21.01 11.29
C PHE A 4 -19.03 20.42 12.20
N VAL A 5 -18.35 19.37 11.74
CA VAL A 5 -17.23 18.78 12.46
C VAL A 5 -15.95 19.53 12.07
N THR A 6 -15.36 20.22 13.05
CA THR A 6 -14.11 20.96 12.85
C THR A 6 -12.90 20.02 12.85
N ARG A 7 -11.78 20.46 12.27
CA ARG A 7 -10.53 19.68 12.30
C ARG A 7 -10.11 19.34 13.73
N HIS A 8 -10.28 20.27 14.68
CA HIS A 8 -9.97 20.04 16.09
C HIS A 8 -10.84 18.95 16.73
N GLN A 9 -12.12 18.88 16.36
CA GLN A 9 -13.02 17.80 16.81
C GLN A 9 -12.58 16.44 16.24
N VAL A 10 -12.21 16.37 14.95
CA VAL A 10 -11.70 15.12 14.35
C VAL A 10 -10.40 14.69 15.04
N THR A 11 -9.46 15.61 15.27
CA THR A 11 -8.20 15.26 15.93
C THR A 11 -8.39 14.86 17.39
N GLY A 12 -9.28 15.54 18.11
CA GLY A 12 -9.64 15.21 19.49
C GLY A 12 -10.29 13.84 19.60
N TRP A 13 -11.24 13.54 18.70
CA TRP A 13 -11.85 12.21 18.60
C TRP A 13 -10.82 11.11 18.34
N ARG A 14 -9.92 11.31 17.35
CA ARG A 14 -8.84 10.36 17.07
C ARG A 14 -7.92 10.17 18.28
N PHE A 15 -7.66 11.23 19.06
CA PHE A 15 -6.84 11.15 20.27
C PHE A 15 -7.50 10.29 21.34
N VAL A 16 -8.79 10.53 21.64
CA VAL A 16 -9.55 9.75 22.63
C VAL A 16 -9.59 8.28 22.25
N MET A 17 -9.87 7.95 20.99
CA MET A 17 -9.88 6.56 20.50
C MET A 17 -8.53 5.86 20.68
N ARG A 18 -7.41 6.55 20.45
CA ARG A 18 -6.07 5.98 20.69
C ARG A 18 -5.78 5.76 22.17
N ARG A 19 -6.20 6.69 23.03
CA ARG A 19 -6.00 6.56 24.48
C ARG A 19 -6.77 5.37 25.06
N ILE A 20 -8.01 5.17 24.60
CA ILE A 20 -8.83 4.00 24.97
C ILE A 20 -8.16 2.71 24.49
N ALA A 21 -7.72 2.66 23.22
CA ALA A 21 -7.03 1.49 22.68
C ALA A 21 -5.74 1.16 23.46
N SER A 22 -4.97 2.18 23.84
CA SER A 22 -3.75 2.00 24.65
C SER A 22 -4.06 1.53 26.06
N GLY A 23 -5.10 2.07 26.69
CA GLY A 23 -5.55 1.62 28.01
C GLY A 23 -5.99 0.16 28.03
N VAL A 24 -6.66 -0.31 26.97
CA VAL A 24 -7.11 -1.72 26.87
C VAL A 24 -5.96 -2.65 26.49
N ALA A 25 -5.11 -2.27 25.54
CA ALA A 25 -4.06 -3.15 25.03
C ALA A 25 -2.78 -3.15 25.89
N LEU A 26 -2.42 -2.01 26.50
CA LEU A 26 -1.18 -1.85 27.26
C LEU A 26 -1.41 -1.61 28.75
N HIS A 27 -2.66 -1.46 29.21
CA HIS A 27 -2.98 -1.06 30.59
C HIS A 27 -2.31 0.26 31.01
N ASP A 28 -1.93 1.10 30.03
CA ASP A 28 -1.31 2.40 30.24
C ASP A 28 -2.00 3.45 29.38
N THR A 29 -2.24 4.62 29.98
CA THR A 29 -2.85 5.79 29.32
C THR A 29 -1.95 7.03 29.33
N ARG A 30 -0.69 6.90 29.79
CA ARG A 30 0.27 8.00 29.87
C ARG A 30 0.73 8.50 28.49
N MET A 31 0.54 7.72 27.42
CA MET A 31 0.81 8.07 26.01
C MET A 31 2.21 8.69 25.76
N LEU A 32 3.21 8.37 26.59
CA LEU A 32 4.60 8.84 26.44
C LEU A 32 5.23 8.31 25.14
N VAL A 33 4.92 7.06 24.83
CA VAL A 33 5.23 6.38 23.57
C VAL A 33 3.97 5.65 23.16
N ASP A 34 3.53 5.82 21.91
CA ASP A 34 2.36 5.12 21.35
C ASP A 34 2.83 3.98 20.41
N PRO A 35 3.18 2.78 20.91
CA PRO A 35 3.69 1.69 20.07
C PRO A 35 2.67 1.23 19.02
N LEU A 36 1.38 1.24 19.35
CA LEU A 36 0.29 0.90 18.42
C LEU A 36 0.21 1.85 17.21
N ARG A 37 0.60 3.13 17.40
CA ARG A 37 0.67 4.11 16.32
C ARG A 37 1.83 3.82 15.38
N THR A 38 2.98 3.42 15.92
CA THR A 38 4.15 3.04 15.11
C THR A 38 3.87 1.77 14.32
N GLN A 39 3.24 0.76 14.93
CA GLN A 39 2.89 -0.49 14.25
C GLN A 39 1.89 -0.27 13.10
N SER A 40 0.80 0.45 13.35
CA SER A 40 -0.18 0.77 12.30
C SER A 40 0.42 1.60 11.17
N ARG A 41 1.29 2.57 11.48
CA ARG A 41 2.02 3.34 10.46
C ARG A 41 2.95 2.47 9.63
N SER A 42 3.68 1.55 10.27
CA SER A 42 4.54 0.61 9.56
C SER A 42 3.76 -0.21 8.52
N GLY A 43 2.61 -0.76 8.93
CA GLY A 43 1.72 -1.48 8.00
C GLY A 43 1.24 -0.61 6.83
N ILE A 44 0.82 0.62 7.11
CA ILE A 44 0.38 1.57 6.06
C ILE A 44 1.54 1.92 5.12
N VAL A 45 2.75 2.18 5.64
CA VAL A 45 3.93 2.47 4.83
C VAL A 45 4.30 1.28 3.96
N GLY A 46 4.26 0.06 4.51
CA GLY A 46 4.47 -1.16 3.72
C GLY A 46 3.48 -1.31 2.58
N ALA A 47 2.19 -1.05 2.83
CA ALA A 47 1.16 -1.06 1.79
C ALA A 47 1.41 0.01 0.70
N LEU A 48 1.84 1.21 1.10
CA LEU A 48 2.20 2.27 0.16
C LEU A 48 3.39 1.89 -0.71
N LEU A 49 4.42 1.28 -0.13
CA LEU A 49 5.58 0.78 -0.88
C LEU A 49 5.18 -0.32 -1.88
N LEU A 50 4.31 -1.24 -1.46
CA LEU A 50 3.79 -2.30 -2.33
C LEU A 50 3.03 -1.70 -3.52
N VAL A 51 2.08 -0.79 -3.27
CA VAL A 51 1.31 -0.11 -4.33
C VAL A 51 2.25 0.63 -5.27
N THR A 52 3.24 1.35 -4.72
CA THR A 52 4.23 2.07 -5.53
C THR A 52 5.04 1.12 -6.42
N GLY A 53 5.47 -0.02 -5.87
CA GLY A 53 6.18 -1.05 -6.62
C GLY A 53 5.33 -1.66 -7.73
N VAL A 54 4.06 -1.97 -7.46
CA VAL A 54 3.13 -2.50 -8.46
C VAL A 54 2.90 -1.50 -9.58
N VAL A 55 2.67 -0.23 -9.26
CA VAL A 55 2.53 0.84 -10.26
C VAL A 55 3.81 0.98 -11.07
N GLY A 56 4.98 0.94 -10.43
CA GLY A 56 6.28 0.97 -11.10
C GLY A 56 6.45 -0.18 -12.10
N CYS A 57 6.18 -1.42 -11.67
CA CYS A 57 6.24 -2.60 -12.53
C CYS A 57 5.23 -2.54 -13.68
N PHE A 58 4.02 -2.04 -13.41
CA PHE A 58 2.98 -1.87 -14.42
C PHE A 58 3.43 -0.88 -15.50
N LEU A 59 3.92 0.29 -15.11
CA LEU A 59 4.44 1.28 -16.05
C LEU A 59 5.66 0.75 -16.82
N PHE A 60 6.55 0.01 -16.14
CA PHE A 60 7.70 -0.60 -16.78
C PHE A 60 7.31 -1.61 -17.86
N SER A 61 6.28 -2.43 -17.59
CA SER A 61 5.71 -3.37 -18.58
C SER A 61 5.19 -2.67 -19.84
N LEU A 62 4.59 -1.48 -19.69
CA LEU A 62 4.13 -0.68 -20.84
C LEU A 62 5.28 -0.06 -21.64
N ILE A 63 6.37 0.34 -20.98
CA ILE A 63 7.54 0.94 -21.64
C ILE A 63 8.37 -0.13 -22.36
N ARG A 64 8.54 -1.31 -21.75
CA ARG A 64 9.28 -2.44 -22.30
C ARG A 64 8.42 -3.69 -22.29
N PRO A 65 7.44 -3.80 -23.20
CA PRO A 65 6.65 -5.02 -23.32
C PRO A 65 7.59 -6.17 -23.71
N SER A 66 7.71 -7.18 -22.85
CA SER A 66 8.30 -8.44 -23.24
C SER A 66 7.39 -9.03 -24.31
N GLY A 67 7.80 -8.93 -25.58
CA GLY A 67 6.95 -9.25 -26.74
C GLY A 67 6.08 -10.48 -26.50
N SER A 68 4.76 -10.28 -26.55
CA SER A 68 3.78 -11.34 -26.42
C SER A 68 3.80 -12.19 -27.68
N ALA A 69 3.93 -13.50 -27.51
CA ALA A 69 3.33 -14.45 -28.44
C ALA A 69 1.83 -14.11 -28.48
N GLY A 70 1.33 -13.52 -29.57
CA GLY A 70 -0.10 -13.30 -29.74
C GLY A 70 -0.81 -14.64 -30.00
N ASP A 71 -1.68 -14.68 -31.00
CA ASP A 71 -2.28 -15.92 -31.53
C ASP A 71 -1.38 -16.63 -32.57
N ASP A 72 -0.08 -16.33 -32.60
CA ASP A 72 0.84 -16.92 -33.57
C ASP A 72 1.15 -18.38 -33.18
N ALA A 73 0.68 -19.32 -34.00
CA ALA A 73 0.94 -20.76 -33.88
C ALA A 73 2.42 -21.15 -34.06
N VAL A 74 3.29 -20.17 -34.29
CA VAL A 74 4.69 -20.35 -34.65
C VAL A 74 5.50 -19.25 -33.99
N LEU A 75 6.34 -19.63 -33.02
CA LEU A 75 7.19 -18.69 -32.30
C LEU A 75 8.60 -18.71 -32.91
N ALA A 76 9.00 -17.60 -33.51
CA ALA A 76 10.37 -17.38 -33.93
C ALA A 76 11.20 -16.85 -32.74
N ASP A 77 12.25 -17.58 -32.38
CA ASP A 77 13.21 -17.15 -31.38
C ASP A 77 13.88 -15.84 -31.81
N ARG A 78 13.91 -14.85 -30.92
CA ARG A 78 14.30 -13.46 -31.25
C ARG A 78 15.81 -13.28 -31.46
N GLU A 79 16.63 -14.18 -30.92
CA GLU A 79 18.09 -14.13 -31.07
C GLU A 79 18.58 -15.04 -32.20
N THR A 80 17.90 -16.16 -32.42
CA THR A 80 18.36 -17.23 -33.31
C THR A 80 17.53 -17.35 -34.59
N ALA A 81 16.43 -16.60 -34.70
CA ALA A 81 15.41 -16.70 -35.77
C ALA A 81 14.87 -18.14 -35.98
N ALA A 82 15.07 -19.02 -34.99
CA ALA A 82 14.66 -20.41 -35.06
C ALA A 82 13.15 -20.50 -34.84
N LEU A 83 12.47 -21.18 -35.77
CA LEU A 83 11.03 -21.24 -35.85
C LEU A 83 10.54 -22.51 -35.12
N TYR A 84 9.90 -22.36 -33.97
CA TYR A 84 9.33 -23.46 -33.20
C TYR A 84 7.82 -23.54 -33.43
N VAL A 85 7.36 -24.73 -33.81
CA VAL A 85 5.94 -25.12 -33.91
C VAL A 85 5.48 -25.69 -32.58
#